data_AF-A0A3D3F0Z9-F1
#
_entry.id   AF-A0A3D3F0Z9-F1
#
_cell.length_a   1.000
_cell.length_b   1.000
_cell.length_c   1.000
_cell.angle_alpha   90.00
_cell.angle_beta   90.00
_cell.angle_gamma   90.00
#
_symmetry.space_group_name_H-M   'P 1'
#
loop_
_entity.id
_entity.type
_entity.pdbx_description
1 polymer ?
#
loop_
_entity_poly.entity_id
_entity_poly.type
_entity_poly.pdbx_seq_one_letter_code
_entity_poly.pdbx_strand_id
1 'polypeptide(L)'
;MKSVGEIMAIGRTFEETIQKGLRMVGLGMHGFVENKELQIENIDKALREPTDQRIFVVSKAFRKGYTVDQIHELTKIDKWFLEKLYNIIETAEALEKQAPGSLDFESG
;
A
#
# COMPACT_ATOMS: atom_id res chain seq x y z
N MET A 1 -17.54 11.83 -12.53
CA MET A 1 -17.22 10.95 -11.37
C MET A 1 -17.69 9.55 -11.74
N LYS A 2 -16.85 8.50 -11.57
CA LYS A 2 -17.20 7.10 -11.86
C LYS A 2 -17.40 6.24 -10.60
N SER A 3 -17.13 6.79 -9.41
CA SER A 3 -17.33 6.06 -8.15
C SER A 3 -18.82 5.89 -7.85
N VAL A 4 -19.18 4.73 -7.31
CA VAL A 4 -20.56 4.39 -6.89
C VAL A 4 -20.76 4.44 -5.38
N GLY A 5 -19.70 4.68 -4.62
CA GLY A 5 -19.73 4.76 -3.16
C GLY A 5 -18.39 5.19 -2.57
N GLU A 6 -18.36 5.31 -1.25
CA GLU A 6 -17.17 5.66 -0.48
C GLU A 6 -17.15 4.90 0.85
N ILE A 7 -15.96 4.78 1.43
CA ILE A 7 -15.76 4.21 2.76
C ILE A 7 -15.06 5.23 3.64
N MET A 8 -15.19 5.08 4.95
CA MET A 8 -14.44 5.86 5.93
C MET A 8 -13.82 4.92 6.95
N ALA A 9 -12.54 5.13 7.24
CA ALA A 9 -11.81 4.43 8.29
C ALA A 9 -11.35 5.43 9.35
N ILE A 10 -11.29 4.97 10.61
CA ILE A 10 -10.79 5.75 11.74
C ILE A 10 -9.65 4.96 12.38
N GLY A 11 -8.55 5.65 12.68
CA GLY A 11 -7.37 5.12 13.36
C GLY A 11 -6.57 6.25 14.00
N ARG A 12 -5.64 5.89 14.89
CA ARG A 12 -4.74 6.84 15.57
C ARG A 12 -3.51 7.18 14.73
N THR A 13 -3.25 6.39 13.69
CA THR A 13 -2.16 6.60 12.72
C THR A 13 -2.71 6.52 11.30
N PHE A 14 -1.96 7.08 10.34
CA PHE A 14 -2.31 6.99 8.92
C PHE A 14 -2.23 5.55 8.45
N GLU A 15 -1.16 4.84 8.81
CA GLU A 15 -0.90 3.45 8.44
C GLU A 15 -2.03 2.51 8.89
N GLU A 16 -2.53 2.68 10.12
CA GLU A 16 -3.70 1.96 10.62
C GLU A 16 -4.95 2.28 9.77
N THR A 17 -5.20 3.56 9.55
CA THR A 17 -6.41 4.05 8.88
C THR A 17 -6.47 3.59 7.43
N ILE A 18 -5.37 3.73 6.68
CA ILE A 18 -5.32 3.36 5.27
C ILE A 18 -5.46 1.84 5.07
N GLN A 19 -4.83 1.03 5.93
CA GLN A 19 -4.98 -0.42 5.88
C GLN A 19 -6.41 -0.88 6.18
N LYS A 20 -7.08 -0.27 7.16
CA LYS A 20 -8.51 -0.53 7.43
C LYS A 20 -9.37 -0.11 6.24
N GLY A 21 -9.15 1.09 5.71
CA GLY A 21 -9.89 1.63 4.58
C GLY A 21 -9.82 0.72 3.35
N LEU A 22 -8.61 0.31 2.95
CA LEU A 22 -8.39 -0.54 1.79
C LEU A 22 -9.08 -1.92 1.90
N ARG A 23 -9.15 -2.49 3.11
CA ARG A 23 -9.89 -3.74 3.36
C ARG A 23 -11.42 -3.58 3.25
N MET A 24 -11.94 -2.36 3.42
CA MET A 24 -13.38 -2.08 3.34
C MET A 24 -13.88 -1.76 1.92
N VAL A 25 -12.98 -1.49 0.96
CA VAL A 25 -13.36 -1.09 -0.42
C VAL A 25 -14.09 -2.21 -1.18
N GLY A 26 -14.03 -3.46 -0.72
CA GLY A 26 -14.77 -4.57 -1.32
C GLY A 26 -14.15 -5.14 -2.60
N LEU A 27 -12.90 -4.78 -2.90
CA LEU A 27 -12.16 -5.25 -4.09
C LEU A 27 -11.47 -6.61 -3.91
N GLY A 28 -11.72 -7.31 -2.78
CA GLY A 28 -11.01 -8.55 -2.44
C GLY A 28 -9.54 -8.36 -2.02
N MET A 29 -9.09 -7.11 -1.89
CA MET A 29 -7.71 -6.78 -1.57
C MET A 29 -7.45 -6.82 -0.06
N HIS A 30 -6.30 -7.35 0.35
CA HIS A 30 -5.96 -7.55 1.77
C HIS A 30 -5.29 -6.33 2.42
N GLY A 31 -5.64 -5.13 1.98
CA GLY A 31 -5.02 -3.87 2.42
C GLY A 31 -3.86 -3.43 1.51
N PHE A 32 -2.93 -2.66 2.07
CA PHE A 32 -1.72 -2.20 1.37
C PHE A 32 -0.63 -3.28 1.42
N VAL A 33 -0.98 -4.46 0.93
CA VAL A 33 -0.06 -5.60 0.76
C VAL A 33 0.14 -5.81 -0.74
N GLU A 34 1.22 -6.46 -1.15
CA GLU A 34 1.56 -6.68 -2.56
C GLU A 34 0.61 -7.68 -3.24
N ASN A 35 -0.68 -7.34 -3.37
CA ASN A 35 -1.76 -8.20 -3.87
C ASN A 35 -1.33 -8.92 -5.16
N LYS A 36 -0.87 -10.17 -5.02
CA LYS A 36 -0.04 -10.86 -6.03
C LYS A 36 -0.80 -11.13 -7.33
N GLU A 37 -2.12 -11.27 -7.22
CA GLU A 37 -3.02 -11.51 -8.36
C GLU A 37 -3.13 -10.32 -9.31
N LEU A 38 -2.83 -9.10 -8.84
CA LEU A 38 -2.87 -7.91 -9.68
C LEU A 38 -1.68 -7.93 -10.67
N GLN A 39 -1.96 -8.17 -11.95
CA GLN A 39 -0.95 -8.12 -13.01
C GLN A 39 -0.87 -6.71 -13.58
N ILE A 40 0.36 -6.15 -13.63
CA ILE A 40 0.61 -4.80 -14.15
C ILE A 40 1.73 -4.90 -15.18
N GLU A 41 1.38 -4.70 -16.46
CA GLU A 41 2.35 -4.76 -17.56
C GLU A 41 3.38 -3.63 -17.48
N ASN A 42 2.94 -2.41 -17.18
CA ASN A 42 3.80 -1.23 -17.10
C ASN A 42 3.48 -0.39 -15.85
N ILE A 43 4.33 -0.51 -14.83
CA ILE A 43 4.18 0.18 -13.55
C ILE A 43 4.29 1.69 -13.70
N ASP A 44 5.27 2.20 -14.44
CA ASP A 44 5.46 3.65 -14.63
C ASP A 44 4.23 4.30 -15.26
N LYS A 45 3.67 3.66 -16.30
CA LYS A 45 2.44 4.12 -16.94
C LYS A 45 1.28 4.10 -15.95
N ALA A 46 1.09 3.00 -15.22
CA ALA A 46 0.01 2.87 -14.24
C ALA A 46 0.15 3.82 -13.03
N LEU A 47 1.37 4.25 -12.70
CA LEU A 47 1.62 5.29 -11.70
C LEU A 47 1.30 6.70 -12.25
N ARG A 48 1.63 6.98 -13.52
CA ARG A 48 1.34 8.27 -14.18
C ARG A 48 -0.14 8.46 -14.54
N GLU A 49 -0.81 7.40 -14.96
CA GLU A 49 -2.20 7.40 -15.39
C GLU A 49 -3.09 6.83 -14.27
N PRO A 50 -3.66 7.68 -13.38
CA PRO A 50 -4.35 7.21 -12.20
C PRO A 50 -5.63 6.43 -12.53
N THR A 51 -5.73 5.21 -12.01
CA THR A 51 -6.94 4.38 -11.97
C THR A 51 -7.37 4.13 -10.52
N ASP A 52 -8.52 3.50 -10.33
CA ASP A 52 -9.00 2.98 -9.03
C ASP A 52 -8.04 1.96 -8.39
N GLN A 53 -7.17 1.34 -9.19
CA GLN A 53 -6.16 0.39 -8.71
C GLN A 53 -4.81 1.04 -8.35
N ARG A 54 -4.62 2.35 -8.59
CA ARG A 54 -3.31 3.03 -8.47
C ARG A 54 -2.64 2.81 -7.12
N ILE A 55 -3.41 2.79 -6.03
CA ILE A 55 -2.85 2.55 -4.69
C ILE A 55 -2.16 1.18 -4.58
N PHE A 56 -2.66 0.15 -5.25
CA PHE A 56 -2.05 -1.17 -5.28
C PHE A 56 -0.88 -1.25 -6.28
N VAL A 57 -0.87 -0.39 -7.30
CA VAL A 57 0.31 -0.19 -8.17
C VAL A 57 1.47 0.37 -7.34
N VAL A 58 1.20 1.32 -6.44
CA VAL A 58 2.21 1.90 -5.55
C VAL A 58 2.83 0.83 -4.64
N SER A 59 2.04 -0.07 -4.04
CA SER A 59 2.61 -1.16 -3.21
C SER A 59 3.53 -2.09 -4.02
N LYS A 60 3.16 -2.43 -5.26
CA LYS A 60 4.02 -3.19 -6.18
C LYS A 60 5.27 -2.43 -6.60
N ALA A 61 5.19 -1.12 -6.82
CA ALA A 61 6.36 -0.31 -7.16
C ALA A 61 7.39 -0.34 -6.02
N PHE A 62 6.96 -0.15 -4.78
CA PHE A 62 7.85 -0.27 -3.62
C PHE A 62 8.51 -1.65 -3.53
N ARG A 63 7.76 -2.73 -3.70
CA ARG A 63 8.31 -4.11 -3.71
C ARG A 63 9.26 -4.39 -4.86
N LYS A 64 9.16 -3.65 -5.96
CA LYS A 64 10.15 -3.65 -7.06
C LYS A 64 11.34 -2.71 -6.83
N GLY A 65 11.46 -2.11 -5.65
CA GLY A 65 12.60 -1.27 -5.27
C GLY A 65 12.48 0.20 -5.70
N TYR A 66 11.28 0.68 -6.06
CA TYR A 66 11.09 2.11 -6.33
C TYR A 66 11.21 2.90 -5.04
N THR A 67 11.90 4.03 -5.12
CA THR A 67 12.00 4.99 -4.01
C THR A 67 10.75 5.86 -3.89
N VAL A 68 10.56 6.45 -2.71
CA VAL A 68 9.53 7.47 -2.46
C VAL A 68 9.64 8.62 -3.48
N ASP A 69 10.85 9.07 -3.80
CA ASP A 69 11.08 10.14 -4.76
C ASP A 69 10.65 9.77 -6.19
N GLN A 70 10.97 8.56 -6.64
CA GLN A 70 10.56 8.09 -7.96
C GLN A 70 9.03 7.99 -8.06
N ILE A 71 8.37 7.44 -7.04
CA ILE A 71 6.91 7.33 -7.02
C ILE A 71 6.27 8.72 -6.92
N HIS A 72 6.82 9.62 -6.10
CA HIS A 72 6.38 11.01 -6.05
C HIS A 72 6.46 11.64 -7.43
N GLU A 73 7.54 11.44 -8.16
CA GLU A 73 7.72 12.09 -9.45
C GLU A 73 6.75 11.56 -10.52
N LEU A 74 6.44 10.27 -10.48
CA LEU A 74 5.45 9.66 -11.36
C LEU A 74 4.01 10.01 -10.97
N THR A 75 3.73 10.17 -9.67
CA THR A 75 2.36 10.22 -9.17
C THR A 75 1.87 11.59 -8.70
N LYS A 76 2.82 12.43 -8.29
CA LYS A 76 2.64 13.69 -7.55
C LYS A 76 1.93 13.52 -6.20
N ILE A 77 1.83 12.31 -5.67
CA ILE A 77 1.38 12.06 -4.29
C ILE A 77 2.43 12.61 -3.35
N ASP A 78 2.02 13.40 -2.35
CA ASP A 78 2.95 14.00 -1.40
C ASP A 78 3.83 12.94 -0.72
N LYS A 79 5.11 13.25 -0.57
CA LYS A 79 6.11 12.34 -0.03
C LYS A 79 5.73 11.86 1.36
N TRP A 80 5.10 12.69 2.19
CA TRP A 80 4.66 12.30 3.52
C TRP A 80 3.75 11.07 3.49
N PHE A 81 2.78 11.01 2.56
CA PHE A 81 1.92 9.83 2.43
C PHE A 81 2.69 8.61 1.92
N LEU A 82 3.60 8.82 0.97
CA LEU A 82 4.42 7.75 0.39
C LEU A 82 5.37 7.14 1.41
N GLU A 83 5.99 7.94 2.28
CA GLU A 83 6.80 7.46 3.40
C GLU A 83 5.96 6.59 4.35
N LYS A 84 4.73 7.02 4.67
CA LYS A 84 3.82 6.22 5.52
C LYS A 84 3.41 4.90 4.88
N LEU A 85 3.19 4.89 3.57
CA LEU A 85 2.94 3.67 2.82
C LEU A 85 4.18 2.77 2.74
N TYR A 86 5.37 3.37 2.61
CA TYR A 86 6.63 2.64 2.59
C TYR A 86 6.91 1.95 3.92
N ASN A 87 6.63 2.60 5.06
CA ASN A 87 6.70 1.98 6.39
C ASN A 87 5.89 0.68 6.49
N ILE A 88 4.72 0.61 5.83
CA ILE A 88 3.89 -0.60 5.80
C ILE A 88 4.62 -1.72 5.03
N ILE A 89 5.29 -1.39 3.92
CA ILE A 89 6.08 -2.34 3.14
C ILE A 89 7.27 -2.85 3.94
N GLU A 90 8.05 -1.94 4.56
CA GLU A 90 9.19 -2.33 5.39
C GLU A 90 8.77 -3.22 6.56
N THR A 91 7.65 -2.88 7.21
CA THR A 91 7.08 -3.71 8.28
C THR A 91 6.73 -5.11 7.76
N ALA A 92 6.08 -5.20 6.60
CA ALA A 92 5.74 -6.48 6.00
C ALA A 92 6.99 -7.31 5.66
N GLU A 93 8.01 -6.69 5.07
CA GLU A 93 9.28 -7.35 4.74
C GLU A 93 10.05 -7.80 5.99
N ALA A 94 10.01 -7.02 7.07
CA ALA A 94 10.60 -7.41 8.35
C ALA A 94 9.90 -8.65 8.94
N LEU A 95 8.57 -8.71 8.86
CA LEU A 95 7.79 -9.86 9.31
C LEU A 95 8.01 -11.10 8.44
N GLU A 96 8.14 -10.95 7.12
CA GLU A 96 8.39 -12.05 6.18
C GLU A 96 9.73 -12.76 6.41
N LYS A 97 10.72 -12.07 7.02
CA LYS A 97 12.02 -12.64 7.38
C LYS A 97 11.99 -13.46 8.67
N GLN A 98 10.91 -13.37 9.44
CA GLN A 98 10.77 -14.11 10.70
C GLN A 98 10.24 -15.51 10.48
N ALA A 99 10.58 -16.43 11.38
CA ALA A 99 10.05 -17.79 11.33
C ALA A 99 8.57 -17.81 11.75
N PRO A 100 7.74 -18.69 11.18
CA PRO A 100 6.37 -18.86 11.66
C PRO A 100 6.36 -19.17 13.17
N GLY A 101 5.62 -18.38 13.95
CA GLY A 101 5.53 -18.54 15.41
C GLY A 101 6.64 -17.88 16.22
N SER A 102 7.61 -17.19 15.60
CA SER A 102 8.65 -16.44 16.32
C SER A 102 8.27 -15.00 16.66
N LEU A 103 7.02 -14.61 16.42
CA LEU A 103 6.52 -13.29 16.81
C LEU A 103 6.38 -13.28 18.33
N ASP A 104 7.18 -12.43 18.97
CA ASP A 104 7.03 -12.15 20.39
C ASP A 104 5.86 -11.20 20.60
N PHE A 105 4.87 -11.66 21.38
CA PHE A 105 3.66 -10.90 21.69
C PHE A 105 3.71 -10.26 23.10
N GLU A 106 4.77 -10.51 23.87
CA GLU A 106 4.86 -10.12 25.29
C GLU A 106 5.72 -8.88 25.56
N SER A 107 6.36 -8.32 24.54
CA SER A 107 7.15 -7.09 24.65
C SER A 107 6.28 -5.83 24.52
N GLY A 108 5.59 -5.45 25.60
CA GLY A 108 4.80 -4.21 25.74
C GLY A 108 5.20 -3.38 26.94
#